data_AF-A0A6A3CQF5-F1
#
_entry.id   AF-A0A6A3CQF5-F1
#
_cell.length_a   1.000
_cell.length_b   1.000
_cell.length_c   1.000
_cell.angle_alpha   90.00
_cell.angle_beta   90.00
_cell.angle_gamma   90.00
#
_symmetry.space_group_name_H-M   'P 1'
#
loop_
_entity.id
_entity.type
_entity.pdbx_description
1 polymer ?
#
loop_
_entity_poly.entity_id
_entity_poly.type
_entity_poly.pdbx_seq_one_letter_code
_entity_poly.pdbx_strand_id
1 'polypeptide(L)'
;MVDKEEVRLRRTIGLKKDEYFLDGKHITKTEVMNLLESAGFSRSNPYYVVQQGKIASLTLMKDSERLDLLKEIGGNKRKQIIQVVQYLDERLRELDEEKEELRKYQQLDKKRKSLEYTIYDKELQDARRKLEEVEEARTKVSEKSSERYNAVLDSHERLKELDKMSKDLTKELQGLNKDKEVLEIEQAEAIKKQTALELDVKDLEERMSGNMQAKDDAIKQLRMLQNEIQESTEELNRIKPLYDNQLKKEENITKGIMEREKQLSILYQKQGRATQFSSKAARDKWLQREIEDLEKVLYSNSSQCNWEMQLSGEALENWLVCVEVVVMSSGYGTLFLLPLFVSLQEATMREEQKLQEEIFGLNEELERLDSSIERRKAEIKELESSISKSRFNSQKTERDKLQDQRKSLWEKESKLSAEIDKLKSEVEKAEKSLDHATPGDVRRGLNSIRKICREYNIGGVFGPIIELLNCDEKFFTAVEVTAGNSLFHVVVETDEISTQIIRHLNSLKGGRVTFIPLNRVKAPHVTYPQSSDVIPLLKKLNFSSKFAPAFAQVSSFLSVNGHEF
;
A
#
# COMPACT_ATOMS: atom_id res chain seq x y z
N MET A 1 23.90 94.16 -65.45
CA MET A 1 24.27 95.20 -64.45
C MET A 1 25.12 96.19 -65.24
N VAL A 2 24.53 97.35 -65.51
CA VAL A 2 24.90 98.32 -66.57
C VAL A 2 24.76 97.77 -68.01
N ASP A 3 23.54 97.83 -68.57
CA ASP A 3 23.28 97.59 -70.01
C ASP A 3 23.41 98.89 -70.84
N LYS A 4 24.29 99.81 -70.43
CA LYS A 4 24.52 101.10 -71.10
C LYS A 4 25.98 101.20 -71.51
N GLU A 5 26.22 101.66 -72.72
CA GLU A 5 27.58 101.81 -73.29
C GLU A 5 28.43 102.87 -72.57
N GLU A 6 27.80 103.84 -71.88
CA GLU A 6 28.48 104.88 -71.11
C GLU A 6 27.97 104.90 -69.66
N VAL A 7 28.91 104.96 -68.71
CA VAL A 7 28.63 105.08 -67.26
C VAL A 7 29.38 106.27 -66.70
N ARG A 8 28.69 107.16 -65.98
CA ARG A 8 29.31 108.33 -65.36
C ARG A 8 29.45 108.12 -63.87
N LEU A 9 30.68 107.84 -63.44
CA LEU A 9 31.07 107.83 -62.05
C LEU A 9 31.63 109.21 -61.65
N ARG A 10 31.03 109.86 -60.67
CA ARG A 10 31.51 111.11 -60.07
C ARG A 10 31.92 110.86 -58.62
N ARG A 11 33.16 111.21 -58.27
CA ARG A 11 33.61 111.27 -56.88
C ARG A 11 33.73 112.74 -56.47
N THR A 12 33.03 113.12 -55.43
CA THR A 12 33.18 114.43 -54.79
C THR A 12 34.10 114.27 -53.58
N ILE A 13 35.26 114.93 -53.61
CA ILE A 13 36.26 114.81 -52.55
C ILE A 13 35.90 115.79 -51.43
N GLY A 14 35.45 115.25 -50.30
CA GLY A 14 35.15 116.02 -49.08
C GLY A 14 36.29 115.96 -48.07
N LEU A 15 36.38 116.96 -47.19
CA LEU A 15 37.43 117.07 -46.16
C LEU A 15 37.41 115.90 -45.14
N LYS A 16 36.25 115.27 -44.91
CA LYS A 16 36.10 114.13 -43.96
C LYS A 16 35.77 112.80 -44.63
N LYS A 17 35.01 112.81 -45.73
CA LYS A 17 34.59 111.60 -46.45
C LYS A 17 34.32 111.96 -47.91
N ASP A 18 34.67 111.05 -48.80
CA ASP A 18 34.31 111.16 -50.22
C ASP A 18 32.90 110.62 -50.46
N GLU A 19 32.17 111.32 -51.31
CA GLU A 19 30.86 110.89 -51.80
C GLU A 19 30.99 110.40 -53.25
N TYR A 20 30.34 109.29 -53.57
CA TYR A 20 30.39 108.67 -54.90
C TYR A 20 28.99 108.66 -55.51
N PHE A 21 28.89 109.04 -56.77
CA PHE A 21 27.66 109.05 -57.54
C PHE A 21 27.85 108.28 -58.84
N LEU A 22 26.93 107.37 -59.15
CA LEU A 22 26.86 106.63 -60.42
C LEU A 22 25.61 107.06 -61.17
N ASP A 23 25.79 107.68 -62.33
CA ASP A 23 24.70 108.26 -63.14
C ASP A 23 23.74 109.15 -62.33
N GLY A 24 24.31 109.90 -61.36
CA GLY A 24 23.58 110.81 -60.48
C GLY A 24 23.00 110.18 -59.20
N LYS A 25 23.08 108.86 -59.02
CA LYS A 25 22.65 108.17 -57.78
C LYS A 25 23.80 108.00 -56.81
N HIS A 26 23.58 108.34 -55.54
CA HIS A 26 24.60 108.16 -54.49
C HIS A 26 24.85 106.67 -54.23
N ILE A 27 26.11 106.25 -54.25
CA ILE A 27 26.57 104.87 -54.01
C ILE A 27 27.75 104.83 -53.05
N THR A 28 28.00 103.67 -52.44
CA THR A 28 29.12 103.48 -51.51
C THR A 28 30.43 103.15 -52.23
N LYS A 29 31.58 103.43 -51.60
CA LYS A 29 32.91 103.07 -52.13
C LYS A 29 33.05 101.57 -52.42
N THR A 30 32.41 100.71 -51.64
CA THR A 30 32.44 99.25 -51.84
C THR A 30 31.67 98.86 -53.09
N GLU A 31 30.50 99.46 -53.34
CA GLU A 31 29.73 99.21 -54.57
C GLU A 31 30.45 99.72 -55.82
N VAL A 32 31.13 100.87 -55.74
CA VAL A 32 32.03 101.34 -56.82
C VAL A 32 33.11 100.31 -57.13
N MET A 33 33.71 99.73 -56.08
CA MET A 33 34.79 98.77 -56.23
C MET A 33 34.30 97.43 -56.79
N ASN A 34 33.15 96.95 -56.35
CA ASN A 34 32.51 95.76 -56.91
C ASN A 34 32.08 95.98 -58.37
N LEU A 35 31.59 97.18 -58.71
CA LEU A 35 31.28 97.55 -60.10
C LEU A 35 32.53 97.48 -60.97
N LEU A 36 33.64 98.09 -60.51
CA LEU A 36 34.91 98.06 -61.22
C LEU A 36 35.45 96.62 -61.37
N GLU A 37 35.39 95.80 -60.32
CA GLU A 37 35.80 94.39 -60.38
C GLU A 37 34.92 93.58 -61.36
N SER A 38 33.61 93.80 -61.37
CA SER A 38 32.69 93.16 -62.33
C SER A 38 32.92 93.60 -63.77
N ALA A 39 33.38 94.84 -63.98
CA ALA A 39 33.79 95.38 -65.28
C ALA A 39 35.21 94.94 -65.69
N GLY A 40 35.87 94.09 -64.89
CA GLY A 40 37.18 93.51 -65.20
C GLY A 40 38.38 94.25 -64.59
N PHE A 41 38.16 95.30 -63.79
CA PHE A 41 39.20 96.04 -63.08
C PHE A 41 39.44 95.46 -61.68
N SER A 42 40.23 94.39 -61.59
CA SER A 42 40.59 93.77 -60.30
C SER A 42 41.50 94.67 -59.44
N ARG A 43 41.18 94.83 -58.14
CA ARG A 43 42.07 95.47 -57.15
C ARG A 43 43.45 94.84 -57.03
N SER A 44 43.55 93.56 -57.32
CA SER A 44 44.77 92.75 -57.18
C SER A 44 45.74 92.92 -58.35
N ASN A 45 45.27 93.51 -59.46
CA ASN A 45 46.07 93.74 -60.65
C ASN A 45 46.24 95.25 -60.86
N PRO A 46 47.37 95.85 -60.44
CA PRO A 46 47.59 97.29 -60.50
C PRO A 46 47.79 97.82 -61.93
N TYR A 47 47.87 96.94 -62.94
CA TYR A 47 48.21 97.28 -64.31
C TYR A 47 47.04 97.81 -65.16
N TYR A 48 45.84 97.93 -64.60
CA TYR A 48 44.73 98.59 -65.30
C TYR A 48 44.80 100.12 -65.29
N VAL A 49 45.63 100.70 -64.41
CA VAL A 49 45.79 102.16 -64.28
C VAL A 49 47.25 102.50 -64.57
N VAL A 50 47.49 103.20 -65.68
CA VAL A 50 48.83 103.70 -66.00
C VAL A 50 48.94 105.15 -65.50
N GLN A 51 49.79 105.38 -64.52
CA GLN A 51 50.05 106.72 -63.98
C GLN A 51 50.74 107.60 -65.04
N GLN A 52 50.40 108.89 -65.08
CA GLN A 52 51.05 109.84 -65.99
C GLN A 52 52.57 109.85 -65.73
N GLY A 53 53.37 109.64 -66.78
CA GLY A 53 54.82 109.42 -66.72
C GLY A 53 55.26 107.94 -66.82
N LYS A 54 54.42 106.99 -66.39
CA LYS A 54 54.70 105.54 -66.44
C LYS A 54 54.45 104.92 -67.83
N ILE A 55 53.73 105.64 -68.70
CA ILE A 55 53.53 105.26 -70.11
C ILE A 55 54.87 105.30 -70.86
N ALA A 56 55.69 106.33 -70.62
CA ALA A 56 56.99 106.47 -71.26
C ALA A 56 57.98 105.37 -70.84
N SER A 57 57.92 104.92 -69.58
CA SER A 57 58.75 103.79 -69.15
C SER A 57 58.26 102.46 -69.76
N LEU A 58 56.94 102.24 -69.86
CA LEU A 58 56.40 101.03 -70.51
C LEU A 58 56.72 100.95 -72.01
N THR A 59 56.80 102.09 -72.72
CA THR A 59 57.16 102.12 -74.15
C THR A 59 58.66 102.00 -74.40
N LEU A 60 59.50 102.41 -73.45
CA LEU A 60 60.97 102.34 -73.53
C LEU A 60 61.58 101.12 -72.80
N MET A 61 60.76 100.28 -72.17
CA MET A 61 61.21 99.06 -71.49
C MET A 61 61.94 98.13 -72.46
N LYS A 62 63.08 97.60 -72.01
CA LYS A 62 63.78 96.52 -72.72
C LYS A 62 62.95 95.25 -72.66
N ASP A 63 63.07 94.39 -73.69
CA ASP A 63 62.27 93.17 -73.80
C ASP A 63 62.40 92.23 -72.57
N SER A 64 63.54 92.26 -71.87
CA SER A 64 63.74 91.55 -70.61
C SER A 64 62.84 92.04 -69.48
N GLU A 65 62.70 93.37 -69.33
CA GLU A 65 61.86 93.98 -68.29
C GLU A 65 60.38 93.79 -68.61
N ARG A 66 60.01 93.82 -69.89
CA ARG A 66 58.65 93.49 -70.36
C ARG A 66 58.29 92.04 -70.04
N LEU A 67 59.22 91.10 -70.24
CA LEU A 67 59.03 89.69 -69.92
C LEU A 67 58.90 89.46 -68.41
N ASP A 68 59.67 90.16 -67.58
CA ASP A 68 59.59 90.00 -66.12
C ASP A 68 58.27 90.55 -65.55
N LEU A 69 57.76 91.65 -66.11
CA LEU A 69 56.41 92.15 -65.80
C LEU A 69 55.33 91.10 -66.12
N LEU A 70 55.44 90.45 -67.29
CA LEU A 70 54.52 89.39 -67.71
C LEU A 70 54.62 88.14 -66.82
N LYS A 71 55.83 87.77 -66.37
CA LYS A 71 56.05 86.69 -65.42
C LYS A 71 55.45 86.98 -64.05
N GLU A 72 55.52 88.23 -63.58
CA GLU A 72 54.94 88.61 -62.28
C GLU A 72 53.40 88.54 -62.30
N ILE A 73 52.78 88.99 -63.39
CA ILE A 73 51.32 88.93 -63.59
C ILE A 73 50.81 87.49 -63.73
N GLY A 74 51.53 86.63 -64.47
CA GLY A 74 51.16 85.22 -64.65
C GLY A 74 51.58 84.29 -63.51
N GLY A 75 52.67 84.63 -62.81
CA GLY A 75 53.34 83.77 -61.82
C GLY A 75 52.57 83.60 -60.51
N ASN A 76 51.81 84.61 -60.07
CA ASN A 76 51.02 84.53 -58.85
C ASN A 76 49.88 83.50 -58.96
N LYS A 77 49.24 83.38 -60.12
CA LYS A 77 48.24 82.33 -60.37
C LYS A 77 48.89 80.95 -60.42
N ARG A 78 50.07 80.82 -61.04
CA ARG A 78 50.79 79.54 -61.13
C ARG A 78 51.22 79.00 -59.76
N LYS A 79 51.69 79.86 -58.84
CA LYS A 79 52.08 79.46 -57.47
C LYS A 79 50.88 78.96 -56.65
N GLN A 80 49.74 79.66 -56.72
CA GLN A 80 48.51 79.23 -56.05
C GLN A 80 48.02 77.89 -56.57
N ILE A 81 48.04 77.68 -57.89
CA ILE A 81 47.68 76.40 -58.51
C ILE A 81 48.60 75.27 -58.03
N ILE A 82 49.92 75.48 -57.97
CA ILE A 82 50.86 74.45 -57.49
C ILE A 82 50.60 74.07 -56.03
N GLN A 83 50.33 75.04 -55.16
CA GLN A 83 50.01 74.75 -53.75
C GLN A 83 48.71 73.96 -53.59
N VAL A 84 47.68 74.29 -54.38
CA VAL A 84 46.40 73.55 -54.37
C VAL A 84 46.61 72.13 -54.91
N VAL A 85 47.39 71.95 -55.98
CA VAL A 85 47.70 70.62 -56.53
C VAL A 85 48.45 69.77 -55.50
N GLN A 86 49.45 70.34 -54.82
CA GLN A 86 50.19 69.63 -53.76
C GLN A 86 49.28 69.21 -52.60
N TYR A 87 48.37 70.09 -52.17
CA TYR A 87 47.38 69.76 -51.14
C TYR A 87 46.41 68.65 -51.59
N LEU A 88 45.96 68.69 -52.85
CA LEU A 88 45.12 67.66 -53.42
C LEU A 88 45.84 66.32 -53.54
N ASP A 89 47.11 66.31 -53.95
CA ASP A 89 47.92 65.09 -54.05
C ASP A 89 48.15 64.45 -52.68
N GLU A 90 48.42 65.25 -51.64
CA GLU A 90 48.55 64.75 -50.26
C GLU A 90 47.22 64.18 -49.76
N ARG A 91 46.11 64.92 -49.97
CA ARG A 91 44.79 64.45 -49.55
C ARG A 91 44.33 63.20 -50.31
N LEU A 92 44.70 63.08 -51.58
CA LEU A 92 44.46 61.87 -52.36
C LEU A 92 45.22 60.67 -51.79
N ARG A 93 46.47 60.87 -51.38
CA ARG A 93 47.28 59.81 -50.76
C ARG A 93 46.70 59.36 -49.42
N GLU A 94 46.32 60.29 -48.55
CA GLU A 94 45.62 59.97 -47.29
C GLU A 94 44.31 59.21 -47.55
N LEU A 95 43.51 59.64 -48.53
CA LEU A 95 42.26 58.98 -48.88
C LEU A 95 42.49 57.57 -49.45
N ASP A 96 43.56 57.35 -50.21
CA ASP A 96 43.90 56.03 -50.71
C ASP A 96 44.37 55.09 -49.58
N GLU A 97 45.15 55.59 -48.61
CA GLU A 97 45.53 54.86 -47.40
C GLU A 97 44.31 54.51 -46.54
N GLU A 98 43.45 55.49 -46.22
CA GLU A 98 42.19 55.29 -45.49
C GLU A 98 41.29 54.25 -46.19
N LYS A 99 41.27 54.27 -47.52
CA LYS A 99 40.50 53.31 -48.33
C LYS A 99 41.07 51.90 -48.26
N GLU A 100 42.40 51.74 -48.24
CA GLU A 100 43.04 50.45 -48.05
C GLU A 100 42.81 49.89 -46.64
N GLU A 101 42.91 50.73 -45.61
CA GLU A 101 42.59 50.36 -44.23
C GLU A 101 41.13 49.96 -44.07
N LEU A 102 40.21 50.73 -44.67
CA LEU A 102 38.78 50.41 -44.66
C LEU A 102 38.51 49.06 -45.34
N ARG A 103 39.19 48.75 -46.45
CA ARG A 103 39.08 47.44 -47.11
C ARG A 103 39.55 46.30 -46.21
N LYS A 104 40.70 46.46 -45.54
CA LYS A 104 41.23 45.47 -44.59
C LYS A 104 40.29 45.28 -43.40
N TYR A 105 39.79 46.38 -42.83
CA TYR A 105 38.80 46.36 -41.75
C TYR A 105 37.54 45.60 -42.17
N GLN A 106 36.98 45.89 -43.36
CA GLN A 106 35.79 45.19 -43.86
C GLN A 106 36.02 43.70 -44.07
N GLN A 107 37.20 43.29 -44.53
CA GLN A 107 37.55 41.87 -44.67
C GLN A 107 37.67 41.18 -43.30
N LEU A 108 38.34 41.81 -42.34
CA LEU A 108 38.48 41.28 -40.99
C LEU A 108 37.15 41.24 -40.24
N ASP A 109 36.28 42.23 -40.41
CA ASP A 109 34.94 42.24 -39.79
C ASP A 109 34.04 41.14 -40.38
N LYS A 110 34.15 40.83 -41.68
CA LYS A 110 33.47 39.68 -42.28
C LYS A 110 33.93 38.37 -41.65
N LYS A 111 35.25 38.14 -41.59
CA LYS A 111 35.84 36.95 -40.95
C LYS A 111 35.48 36.84 -39.47
N ARG A 112 35.43 37.96 -38.74
CA ARG A 112 35.03 38.00 -37.34
C ARG A 112 33.58 37.53 -37.16
N LYS A 113 32.67 38.09 -37.96
CA LYS A 113 31.22 37.76 -37.90
C LYS A 113 30.92 36.31 -38.22
N SER A 114 31.67 35.71 -39.14
CA SER A 114 31.47 34.31 -39.47
C SER A 114 32.00 33.35 -38.44
N LEU A 115 33.18 33.62 -37.90
CA LEU A 115 33.70 32.86 -36.76
C LEU A 115 32.77 32.97 -35.55
N GLU A 116 32.24 34.17 -35.29
CA GLU A 116 31.26 34.42 -34.23
C GLU A 116 29.98 33.59 -34.44
N TYR A 117 29.45 33.54 -35.67
CA TYR A 117 28.32 32.67 -36.00
C TYR A 117 28.62 31.18 -35.79
N THR A 118 29.77 30.69 -36.26
CA THR A 118 30.17 29.28 -36.10
C THR A 118 30.33 28.89 -34.64
N ILE A 119 30.91 29.77 -33.80
CA ILE A 119 31.06 29.52 -32.37
C ILE A 119 29.69 29.40 -31.71
N TYR A 120 28.79 30.36 -31.95
CA TYR A 120 27.45 30.31 -31.36
C TYR A 120 26.60 29.15 -31.86
N ASP A 121 26.76 28.73 -33.12
CA ASP A 121 26.07 27.56 -33.65
C ASP A 121 26.55 26.28 -32.95
N LYS A 122 27.87 26.15 -32.74
CA LYS A 122 28.44 25.03 -31.98
C LYS A 122 27.98 25.01 -30.53
N GLU A 123 27.95 26.17 -29.86
CA GLU A 123 27.42 26.30 -28.49
C GLU A 123 25.94 25.90 -28.41
N LEU A 124 25.14 26.30 -29.39
CA LEU A 124 23.72 25.92 -29.48
C LEU A 124 23.55 24.41 -29.69
N GLN A 125 24.33 23.82 -30.59
CA GLN A 125 24.31 22.37 -30.83
C GLN A 125 24.73 21.59 -29.59
N ASP A 126 25.78 22.03 -28.88
CA ASP A 126 26.24 21.40 -27.65
C ASP A 126 25.20 21.49 -26.53
N ALA A 127 24.52 22.64 -26.38
CA ALA A 127 23.43 22.80 -25.42
C ALA A 127 22.22 21.91 -25.74
N ARG A 128 21.85 21.81 -27.03
CA ARG A 128 20.77 20.93 -27.49
C ARG A 128 21.09 19.46 -27.26
N ARG A 129 22.32 19.02 -27.56
CA ARG A 129 22.75 17.64 -27.32
C ARG A 129 22.67 17.27 -25.84
N LYS A 130 23.16 18.14 -24.95
CA LYS A 130 23.04 17.94 -23.49
C LYS A 130 21.58 17.86 -23.04
N LEU A 131 20.72 18.72 -23.58
CA LEU A 131 19.29 18.68 -23.27
C LEU A 131 18.68 17.35 -23.70
N GLU A 132 18.98 16.87 -24.90
CA GLU A 132 18.48 15.58 -25.42
C GLU A 132 18.95 14.40 -24.56
N GLU A 133 20.23 14.36 -24.17
CA GLU A 133 20.78 13.32 -23.28
C GLU A 133 20.05 13.26 -21.92
N VAL A 134 19.75 14.42 -21.32
CA VAL A 134 19.03 14.50 -20.03
C VAL A 134 17.55 14.18 -20.19
N GLU A 135 16.92 14.60 -21.29
CA GLU A 135 15.53 14.23 -21.62
C GLU A 135 15.39 12.72 -21.81
N GLU A 136 16.32 12.06 -22.50
CA GLU A 136 16.35 10.60 -22.64
C GLU A 136 16.61 9.89 -21.29
N ALA A 137 17.47 10.45 -20.45
CA ALA A 137 17.66 9.92 -19.09
C ALA A 137 16.37 10.04 -18.26
N ARG A 138 15.64 11.16 -18.37
CA ARG A 138 14.35 11.35 -17.69
C ARG A 138 13.30 10.36 -18.19
N THR A 139 13.18 10.12 -19.49
CA THR A 139 12.19 9.15 -20.02
C THR A 139 12.47 7.75 -19.49
N LYS A 140 13.73 7.29 -19.52
CA LYS A 140 14.14 6.00 -18.94
C LYS A 140 13.85 5.88 -17.44
N VAL A 141 14.04 6.95 -16.67
CA VAL A 141 13.71 6.97 -15.23
C VAL A 141 12.20 6.98 -15.02
N SER A 142 11.45 7.73 -15.82
CA SER A 142 9.99 7.83 -15.75
C SER A 142 9.30 6.50 -16.07
N GLU A 143 9.77 5.79 -17.10
CA GLU A 143 9.32 4.42 -17.43
C GLU A 143 9.52 3.47 -16.26
N LYS A 144 10.74 3.41 -15.68
CA LYS A 144 11.03 2.59 -14.50
C LYS A 144 10.20 3.01 -13.28
N SER A 145 9.97 4.31 -13.10
CA SER A 145 9.14 4.87 -12.02
C SER A 145 7.69 4.37 -12.15
N SER A 146 7.14 4.37 -13.37
CA SER A 146 5.81 3.85 -13.71
C SER A 146 5.70 2.34 -13.50
N GLU A 147 6.70 1.56 -13.92
CA GLU A 147 6.75 0.12 -13.66
C GLU A 147 6.73 -0.19 -12.16
N ARG A 148 7.54 0.54 -11.37
CA ARG A 148 7.58 0.39 -9.91
C ARG A 148 6.28 0.85 -9.27
N TYR A 149 5.62 1.87 -9.80
CA TYR A 149 4.30 2.30 -9.36
C TYR A 149 3.27 1.17 -9.47
N ASN A 150 3.19 0.55 -10.65
CA ASN A 150 2.27 -0.57 -10.88
C ASN A 150 2.61 -1.77 -9.98
N ALA A 151 3.90 -2.11 -9.83
CA ALA A 151 4.31 -3.19 -8.94
C ALA A 151 3.94 -2.94 -7.46
N VAL A 152 4.04 -1.69 -7.00
CA VAL A 152 3.58 -1.30 -5.65
C VAL A 152 2.06 -1.46 -5.54
N LEU A 153 1.30 -1.02 -6.56
CA LEU A 153 -0.15 -1.17 -6.59
C LEU A 153 -0.57 -2.65 -6.49
N ASP A 154 -0.02 -3.50 -7.35
CA ASP A 154 -0.31 -4.95 -7.35
C ASP A 154 0.04 -5.60 -6.00
N SER A 155 1.20 -5.24 -5.42
CA SER A 155 1.60 -5.76 -4.12
C SER A 155 0.69 -5.28 -2.99
N HIS A 156 0.12 -4.07 -3.10
CA HIS A 156 -0.82 -3.52 -2.14
C HIS A 156 -2.18 -4.24 -2.21
N GLU A 157 -2.68 -4.53 -3.41
CA GLU A 157 -3.91 -5.31 -3.61
C GLU A 157 -3.77 -6.73 -3.03
N ARG A 158 -2.66 -7.42 -3.33
CA ARG A 158 -2.37 -8.74 -2.75
C ARG A 158 -2.31 -8.71 -1.23
N LEU A 159 -1.69 -7.68 -0.63
CA LEU A 159 -1.66 -7.51 0.81
C LEU A 159 -3.05 -7.31 1.41
N LYS A 160 -3.92 -6.57 0.72
CA LYS A 160 -5.31 -6.36 1.16
C LYS A 160 -6.12 -7.65 1.11
N GLU A 161 -5.91 -8.49 0.09
CA GLU A 161 -6.52 -9.82 0.00
C GLU A 161 -6.00 -10.75 1.10
N LEU A 162 -4.69 -10.80 1.33
CA LEU A 162 -4.08 -11.56 2.42
C LEU A 162 -4.58 -11.10 3.80
N ASP A 163 -4.70 -9.80 4.04
CA ASP A 163 -5.22 -9.24 5.30
C ASP A 163 -6.68 -9.65 5.51
N LYS A 164 -7.50 -9.59 4.44
CA LYS A 164 -8.90 -10.05 4.51
C LYS A 164 -8.98 -11.54 4.84
N MET A 165 -8.22 -12.39 4.14
CA MET A 165 -8.18 -13.82 4.42
C MET A 165 -7.67 -14.12 5.84
N SER A 166 -6.63 -13.42 6.31
CA SER A 166 -6.13 -13.56 7.68
C SER A 166 -7.18 -13.19 8.71
N LYS A 167 -7.97 -12.12 8.47
CA LYS A 167 -9.06 -11.71 9.37
C LYS A 167 -10.20 -12.72 9.38
N ASP A 168 -10.57 -13.26 8.22
CA ASP A 168 -11.63 -14.25 8.10
C ASP A 168 -11.23 -15.56 8.81
N LEU A 169 -10.00 -16.05 8.59
CA LEU A 169 -9.45 -17.20 9.32
C LEU A 169 -9.34 -16.96 10.83
N THR A 170 -8.98 -15.75 11.26
CA THR A 170 -8.92 -15.41 12.69
C THR A 170 -10.30 -15.43 13.33
N LYS A 171 -11.35 -14.98 12.63
CA LYS A 171 -12.73 -15.07 13.12
C LYS A 171 -13.20 -16.52 13.23
N GLU A 172 -12.87 -17.35 12.24
CA GLU A 172 -13.18 -18.77 12.25
C GLU A 172 -12.50 -19.49 13.43
N LEU A 173 -11.21 -19.21 13.64
CA LEU A 173 -10.45 -19.70 14.79
C LEU A 173 -11.07 -19.26 16.12
N GLN A 174 -11.49 -18.00 16.26
CA GLN A 174 -12.19 -17.52 17.45
C GLN A 174 -13.54 -18.23 17.66
N GLY A 175 -14.25 -18.56 16.58
CA GLY A 175 -15.48 -19.36 16.65
C GLY A 175 -15.21 -20.76 17.18
N LEU A 176 -14.24 -21.47 16.58
CA LEU A 176 -13.87 -22.83 16.99
C LEU A 176 -13.32 -22.90 18.42
N ASN A 177 -12.56 -21.89 18.86
CA ASN A 177 -12.11 -21.82 20.26
C ASN A 177 -13.28 -21.69 21.24
N LYS A 178 -14.31 -20.89 20.91
CA LYS A 178 -15.52 -20.78 21.74
C LYS A 178 -16.30 -22.08 21.76
N ASP A 179 -16.48 -22.73 20.62
CA ASP A 179 -17.16 -24.03 20.54
C ASP A 179 -16.42 -25.09 21.37
N LYS A 180 -15.08 -25.09 21.31
CA LYS A 180 -14.23 -25.96 22.12
C LYS A 180 -14.39 -25.65 23.62
N GLU A 181 -14.37 -24.38 24.03
CA GLU A 181 -14.59 -23.99 25.43
C GLU A 181 -15.95 -24.47 25.95
N VAL A 182 -17.01 -24.37 25.14
CA VAL A 182 -18.34 -24.88 25.51
C VAL A 182 -18.31 -26.40 25.72
N LEU A 183 -17.69 -27.15 24.80
CA LEU A 183 -17.56 -28.61 24.94
C LEU A 183 -16.72 -29.01 26.16
N GLU A 184 -15.66 -28.28 26.47
CA GLU A 184 -14.83 -28.51 27.68
C GLU A 184 -15.62 -28.24 28.98
N ILE A 185 -16.52 -27.26 28.98
CA ILE A 185 -17.44 -27.01 30.10
C ILE A 185 -18.44 -28.17 30.25
N GLU A 186 -19.09 -28.59 29.16
CA GLU A 186 -20.02 -29.73 29.16
C GLU A 186 -19.34 -31.01 29.64
N GLN A 187 -18.12 -31.26 29.19
CA GLN A 187 -17.30 -32.38 29.66
C GLN A 187 -17.02 -32.28 31.16
N ALA A 188 -16.61 -31.11 31.66
CA ALA A 188 -16.34 -30.93 33.08
C ALA A 188 -17.60 -31.13 33.95
N GLU A 189 -18.78 -30.75 33.45
CA GLU A 189 -20.05 -31.02 34.12
C GLU A 189 -20.42 -32.51 34.11
N ALA A 190 -20.23 -33.20 32.99
CA ALA A 190 -20.45 -34.64 32.88
C ALA A 190 -19.51 -35.43 33.80
N ILE A 191 -18.22 -35.06 33.87
CA ILE A 191 -17.26 -35.66 34.82
C ILE A 191 -17.71 -35.45 36.28
N LYS A 192 -18.17 -34.24 36.63
CA LYS A 192 -18.70 -33.98 37.99
C LYS A 192 -19.90 -34.86 38.32
N LYS A 193 -20.84 -35.02 37.39
CA LYS A 193 -22.01 -35.90 37.58
C LYS A 193 -21.59 -37.36 37.72
N GLN A 194 -20.69 -37.84 36.85
CA GLN A 194 -20.15 -39.20 36.92
C GLN A 194 -19.48 -39.44 38.28
N THR A 195 -18.56 -38.57 38.71
CA THR A 195 -17.86 -38.75 39.99
C THR A 195 -18.80 -38.73 41.18
N ALA A 196 -19.89 -37.95 41.15
CA ALA A 196 -20.92 -37.98 42.19
C ALA A 196 -21.65 -39.34 42.24
N LEU A 197 -22.09 -39.85 41.07
CA LEU A 197 -22.75 -41.14 40.98
C LEU A 197 -21.82 -42.31 41.36
N GLU A 198 -20.55 -42.23 41.00
CA GLU A 198 -19.54 -43.24 41.39
C GLU A 198 -19.33 -43.28 42.90
N LEU A 199 -19.34 -42.12 43.57
CA LEU A 199 -19.32 -42.04 45.04
C LEU A 199 -20.60 -42.63 45.65
N ASP A 200 -21.77 -42.33 45.09
CA ASP A 200 -23.05 -42.87 45.56
C ASP A 200 -23.12 -44.40 45.41
N VAL A 201 -22.66 -44.94 44.28
CA VAL A 201 -22.54 -46.39 44.07
C VAL A 201 -21.60 -47.01 45.08
N LYS A 202 -20.43 -46.40 45.31
CA LYS A 202 -19.47 -46.90 46.30
C LYS A 202 -20.04 -46.88 47.72
N ASP A 203 -20.73 -45.82 48.11
CA ASP A 203 -21.41 -45.73 49.41
C ASP A 203 -22.50 -46.81 49.56
N LEU A 204 -23.25 -47.10 48.50
CA LEU A 204 -24.24 -48.18 48.47
C LEU A 204 -23.57 -49.56 48.56
N GLU A 205 -22.49 -49.81 47.82
CA GLU A 205 -21.71 -51.04 47.89
C GLU A 205 -21.15 -51.28 49.30
N GLU A 206 -20.59 -50.24 49.95
CA GLU A 206 -20.10 -50.31 51.33
C GLU A 206 -21.24 -50.62 52.30
N ARG A 207 -22.40 -49.94 52.19
CA ARG A 207 -23.59 -50.23 53.00
C ARG A 207 -24.11 -51.65 52.78
N MET A 208 -24.14 -52.11 51.54
CA MET A 208 -24.56 -53.46 51.17
C MET A 208 -23.63 -54.50 51.79
N SER A 209 -22.31 -54.29 51.72
CA SER A 209 -21.32 -55.16 52.33
C SER A 209 -21.46 -55.21 53.86
N GLY A 210 -21.68 -54.06 54.51
CA GLY A 210 -21.89 -53.97 55.95
C GLY A 210 -23.19 -54.65 56.40
N ASN A 211 -24.29 -54.43 55.67
CA ASN A 211 -25.56 -55.11 55.92
C ASN A 211 -25.45 -56.63 55.74
N MET A 212 -24.69 -57.08 54.74
CA MET A 212 -24.46 -58.50 54.50
C MET A 212 -23.67 -59.15 55.64
N GLN A 213 -22.62 -58.49 56.13
CA GLN A 213 -21.87 -58.96 57.31
C GLN A 213 -22.74 -59.00 58.57
N ALA A 214 -23.51 -57.94 58.84
CA ALA A 214 -24.42 -57.89 59.99
C ALA A 214 -25.50 -58.98 59.92
N LYS A 215 -26.03 -59.27 58.72
CA LYS A 215 -26.97 -60.38 58.48
C LYS A 215 -26.30 -61.73 58.78
N ASP A 216 -25.11 -61.97 58.26
CA ASP A 216 -24.39 -63.22 58.49
C ASP A 216 -24.09 -63.45 59.97
N ASP A 217 -23.71 -62.38 60.70
CA ASP A 217 -23.48 -62.45 62.14
C ASP A 217 -24.77 -62.66 62.94
N ALA A 218 -25.87 -62.01 62.56
CA ALA A 218 -27.19 -62.28 63.15
C ALA A 218 -27.63 -63.72 62.91
N ILE A 219 -27.40 -64.29 61.72
CA ILE A 219 -27.70 -65.69 61.41
C ILE A 219 -26.87 -66.64 62.29
N LYS A 220 -25.58 -66.34 62.50
CA LYS A 220 -24.73 -67.12 63.42
C LYS A 220 -25.27 -67.07 64.85
N GLN A 221 -25.61 -65.88 65.36
CA GLN A 221 -26.20 -65.72 66.69
C GLN A 221 -27.52 -66.47 66.84
N LEU A 222 -28.38 -66.40 65.82
CA LEU A 222 -29.67 -67.10 65.81
C LEU A 222 -29.48 -68.63 65.84
N ARG A 223 -28.49 -69.17 65.11
CA ARG A 223 -28.13 -70.60 65.23
C ARG A 223 -27.62 -70.97 66.61
N MET A 224 -26.77 -70.15 67.23
CA MET A 224 -26.28 -70.41 68.59
C MET A 224 -27.44 -70.45 69.59
N LEU A 225 -28.33 -69.44 69.56
CA LEU A 225 -29.54 -69.39 70.37
C LEU A 225 -30.48 -70.58 70.11
N GLN A 226 -30.67 -70.98 68.85
CA GLN A 226 -31.47 -72.15 68.52
C GLN A 226 -30.89 -73.43 69.10
N ASN A 227 -29.56 -73.59 69.06
CA ASN A 227 -28.89 -74.73 69.69
C ASN A 227 -29.05 -74.68 71.23
N GLU A 228 -28.87 -73.53 71.86
CA GLU A 228 -29.09 -73.36 73.31
C GLU A 228 -30.55 -73.66 73.73
N ILE A 229 -31.52 -73.19 72.94
CA ILE A 229 -32.95 -73.50 73.15
C ILE A 229 -33.19 -75.00 72.98
N GLN A 230 -32.59 -75.62 71.97
CA GLN A 230 -32.72 -77.06 71.73
C GLN A 230 -32.14 -77.86 72.91
N GLU A 231 -30.93 -77.54 73.36
CA GLU A 231 -30.29 -78.15 74.53
C GLU A 231 -31.13 -77.97 75.79
N SER A 232 -31.62 -76.75 76.05
CA SER A 232 -32.48 -76.44 77.20
C SER A 232 -33.83 -77.18 77.13
N THR A 233 -34.39 -77.35 75.93
CA THR A 233 -35.65 -78.08 75.71
C THR A 233 -35.45 -79.58 75.91
N GLU A 234 -34.31 -80.13 75.46
CA GLU A 234 -33.93 -81.51 75.72
C GLU A 234 -33.71 -81.78 77.21
N GLU A 235 -33.04 -80.86 77.92
CA GLU A 235 -32.85 -80.95 79.36
C GLU A 235 -34.19 -80.88 80.10
N LEU A 236 -35.07 -79.95 79.71
CA LEU A 236 -36.44 -79.86 80.23
C LEU A 236 -37.21 -81.16 79.99
N ASN A 237 -37.11 -81.74 78.79
CA ASN A 237 -37.77 -83.00 78.44
C ASN A 237 -37.21 -84.20 79.22
N ARG A 238 -35.96 -84.17 79.68
CA ARG A 238 -35.41 -85.19 80.60
C ARG A 238 -35.94 -85.03 82.03
N ILE A 239 -36.08 -83.79 82.50
CA ILE A 239 -36.53 -83.49 83.87
C ILE A 239 -38.05 -83.67 84.02
N LYS A 240 -38.84 -83.29 83.01
CA LYS A 240 -40.31 -83.39 83.02
C LYS A 240 -40.85 -84.75 83.49
N PRO A 241 -40.44 -85.91 82.93
CA PRO A 241 -40.95 -87.20 83.37
C PRO A 241 -40.50 -87.58 84.77
N LEU A 242 -39.31 -87.13 85.22
CA LEU A 242 -38.85 -87.34 86.60
C LEU A 242 -39.71 -86.54 87.59
N TYR A 243 -40.01 -85.28 87.25
CA TYR A 243 -40.91 -84.42 88.00
C TYR A 243 -42.34 -84.98 88.04
N ASP A 244 -42.90 -85.38 86.90
CA ASP A 244 -44.25 -85.96 86.80
C ASP A 244 -44.37 -87.27 87.59
N ASN A 245 -43.32 -88.10 87.59
CA ASN A 245 -43.28 -89.32 88.39
C ASN A 245 -43.22 -89.02 89.89
N GLN A 246 -42.49 -87.97 90.29
CA GLN A 246 -42.44 -87.53 91.68
C GLN A 246 -43.79 -86.95 92.13
N LEU A 247 -44.48 -86.19 91.29
CA LEU A 247 -45.86 -85.75 91.50
C LEU A 247 -46.82 -86.92 91.68
N LYS A 248 -46.73 -87.97 90.85
CA LYS A 248 -47.54 -89.19 91.00
C LYS A 248 -47.27 -89.91 92.32
N LYS A 249 -46.01 -89.96 92.76
CA LYS A 249 -45.64 -90.55 94.07
C LYS A 249 -46.21 -89.72 95.21
N GLU A 250 -46.09 -88.40 95.14
CA GLU A 250 -46.71 -87.49 96.11
C GLU A 250 -48.21 -87.75 96.17
N GLU A 251 -48.92 -87.69 95.03
CA GLU A 251 -50.37 -87.91 94.95
C GLU A 251 -50.81 -89.27 95.52
N ASN A 252 -50.03 -90.33 95.28
CA ASN A 252 -50.28 -91.66 95.84
C ASN A 252 -50.05 -91.70 97.36
N ILE A 253 -49.03 -91.00 97.86
CA ILE A 253 -48.81 -90.84 99.30
C ILE A 253 -49.96 -90.05 99.91
N THR A 254 -50.41 -88.96 99.30
CA THR A 254 -51.55 -88.16 99.78
C THR A 254 -52.83 -89.00 99.82
N LYS A 255 -53.12 -89.77 98.76
CA LYS A 255 -54.22 -90.75 98.76
C LYS A 255 -54.07 -91.78 99.88
N GLY A 256 -52.87 -92.30 100.11
CA GLY A 256 -52.57 -93.22 101.19
C GLY A 256 -52.67 -92.62 102.61
N ILE A 257 -52.39 -91.32 102.75
CA ILE A 257 -52.62 -90.56 103.99
C ILE A 257 -54.13 -90.38 104.20
N MET A 258 -54.87 -89.95 103.19
CA MET A 258 -56.33 -89.79 103.26
C MET A 258 -57.04 -91.11 103.64
N GLU A 259 -56.61 -92.25 103.08
CA GLU A 259 -57.18 -93.56 103.41
C GLU A 259 -56.89 -93.96 104.86
N ARG A 260 -55.66 -93.68 105.36
CA ARG A 260 -55.29 -93.94 106.76
C ARG A 260 -56.01 -93.01 107.72
N GLU A 261 -56.19 -91.74 107.38
CA GLU A 261 -56.99 -90.78 108.17
C GLU A 261 -58.45 -91.20 108.24
N LYS A 262 -59.01 -91.68 107.12
CA LYS A 262 -60.36 -92.28 107.09
C LYS A 262 -60.45 -93.51 107.99
N GLN A 263 -59.48 -94.42 107.95
CA GLN A 263 -59.42 -95.57 108.84
C GLN A 263 -59.26 -95.16 110.32
N LEU A 264 -58.44 -94.16 110.61
CA LEU A 264 -58.24 -93.61 111.95
C LEU A 264 -59.54 -92.98 112.49
N SER A 265 -60.27 -92.24 111.65
CA SER A 265 -61.60 -91.70 111.97
C SER A 265 -62.61 -92.81 112.29
N ILE A 266 -62.64 -93.89 111.49
CA ILE A 266 -63.47 -95.07 111.75
C ILE A 266 -63.08 -95.75 113.07
N LEU A 267 -61.79 -95.86 113.38
CA LEU A 267 -61.31 -96.45 114.63
C LEU A 267 -61.62 -95.59 115.85
N TYR A 268 -61.50 -94.26 115.77
CA TYR A 268 -61.94 -93.33 116.82
C TYR A 268 -63.45 -93.41 117.04
N GLN A 269 -64.25 -93.50 115.97
CA GLN A 269 -65.69 -93.75 116.05
C GLN A 269 -65.99 -95.10 116.73
N LYS A 270 -65.17 -96.14 116.52
CA LYS A 270 -65.32 -97.45 117.18
C LYS A 270 -64.87 -97.42 118.66
N GLN A 271 -63.80 -96.70 118.99
CA GLN A 271 -63.29 -96.56 120.35
C GLN A 271 -64.26 -95.79 121.26
N GLY A 272 -64.95 -94.77 120.72
CA GLY A 272 -65.98 -94.01 121.46
C GLY A 272 -67.29 -94.77 121.74
N ARG A 273 -67.52 -95.93 121.09
CA ARG A 273 -68.77 -96.72 121.25
C ARG A 273 -68.76 -97.63 122.49
N ALA A 274 -67.60 -97.88 123.10
CA ALA A 274 -67.48 -98.76 124.26
C ALA A 274 -67.87 -98.09 125.59
N THR A 275 -68.00 -96.76 125.65
CA THR A 275 -68.33 -95.99 126.86
C THR A 275 -69.75 -95.40 126.87
N GLN A 276 -70.56 -95.60 125.82
CA GLN A 276 -71.86 -94.95 125.67
C GLN A 276 -73.08 -95.75 126.19
N PHE A 277 -72.94 -97.03 126.54
CA PHE A 277 -74.11 -97.87 126.87
C PHE A 277 -73.93 -98.67 128.16
N SER A 278 -74.73 -98.34 129.17
CA SER A 278 -74.69 -98.94 130.51
C SER A 278 -75.40 -100.30 130.62
N SER A 279 -76.11 -100.77 129.58
CA SER A 279 -76.75 -102.10 129.59
C SER A 279 -77.00 -102.66 128.18
N LYS A 280 -77.08 -103.99 128.08
CA LYS A 280 -77.29 -104.73 126.82
C LYS A 280 -78.60 -104.35 126.10
N ALA A 281 -79.68 -104.12 126.84
CA ALA A 281 -80.98 -103.73 126.25
C ALA A 281 -80.98 -102.31 125.65
N ALA A 282 -80.25 -101.36 126.24
CA ALA A 282 -80.13 -100.00 125.72
C ALA A 282 -79.28 -99.96 124.44
N ARG A 283 -78.24 -100.79 124.38
CA ARG A 283 -77.41 -100.99 123.19
C ARG A 283 -78.21 -101.57 122.03
N ASP A 284 -78.99 -102.62 122.29
CA ASP A 284 -79.75 -103.30 121.22
C ASP A 284 -80.87 -102.39 120.67
N LYS A 285 -81.51 -101.56 121.50
CA LYS A 285 -82.51 -100.59 121.04
C LYS A 285 -81.91 -99.44 120.23
N TRP A 286 -80.70 -99.00 120.57
CA TRP A 286 -79.97 -98.00 119.78
C TRP A 286 -79.48 -98.62 118.46
N LEU A 287 -78.94 -99.84 118.50
CA LEU A 287 -78.56 -100.59 117.30
C LEU A 287 -79.75 -100.84 116.36
N GLN A 288 -80.94 -101.13 116.89
CA GLN A 288 -82.14 -101.29 116.04
C GLN A 288 -82.53 -99.99 115.32
N ARG A 289 -82.40 -98.84 116.02
CA ARG A 289 -82.66 -97.51 115.44
C ARG A 289 -81.59 -97.10 114.43
N GLU A 290 -80.33 -97.39 114.73
CA GLU A 290 -79.21 -97.11 113.83
C GLU A 290 -79.26 -98.02 112.60
N ILE A 291 -79.73 -99.26 112.73
CA ILE A 291 -80.03 -100.15 111.60
C ILE A 291 -81.16 -99.57 110.75
N GLU A 292 -82.24 -99.07 111.36
CA GLU A 292 -83.33 -98.38 110.63
C GLU A 292 -82.86 -97.12 109.89
N ASP A 293 -82.00 -96.31 110.52
CA ASP A 293 -81.46 -95.09 109.91
C ASP A 293 -80.41 -95.42 108.83
N LEU A 294 -79.59 -96.46 109.00
CA LEU A 294 -78.65 -96.95 107.98
C LEU A 294 -79.36 -97.67 106.83
N GLU A 295 -80.49 -98.34 107.06
CA GLU A 295 -81.34 -98.91 106.00
C GLU A 295 -81.97 -97.80 105.15
N LYS A 296 -82.33 -96.66 105.74
CA LYS A 296 -82.76 -95.46 104.98
C LYS A 296 -81.64 -94.85 104.15
N VAL A 297 -80.41 -94.78 104.67
CA VAL A 297 -79.24 -94.28 103.92
C VAL A 297 -78.81 -95.27 102.83
N LEU A 298 -78.93 -96.58 103.06
CA LEU A 298 -78.75 -97.61 102.03
C LEU A 298 -79.81 -97.51 100.94
N TYR A 299 -81.07 -97.21 101.28
CA TYR A 299 -82.12 -96.97 100.29
C TYR A 299 -81.86 -95.69 99.47
N SER A 300 -81.33 -94.63 100.08
CA SER A 300 -80.96 -93.40 99.35
C SER A 300 -79.73 -93.58 98.46
N ASN A 301 -78.67 -94.25 98.95
CA ASN A 301 -77.47 -94.55 98.14
C ASN A 301 -77.73 -95.60 97.06
N SER A 302 -78.60 -96.59 97.29
CA SER A 302 -79.01 -97.56 96.27
C SER A 302 -79.88 -96.91 95.20
N SER A 303 -80.66 -95.87 95.56
CA SER A 303 -81.42 -95.04 94.60
C SER A 303 -80.52 -94.02 93.86
N GLN A 304 -79.38 -93.62 94.44
CA GLN A 304 -78.36 -92.77 93.81
C GLN A 304 -77.35 -93.54 92.95
N CYS A 305 -77.20 -94.86 93.13
CA CYS A 305 -76.29 -95.70 92.33
C CYS A 305 -76.91 -96.26 91.03
N ASN A 306 -78.14 -95.88 90.67
CA ASN A 306 -78.82 -96.40 89.46
C ASN A 306 -78.94 -95.37 88.30
N TRP A 307 -78.12 -94.32 88.33
CA TRP A 307 -77.92 -93.40 87.19
C TRP A 307 -76.45 -93.27 86.74
N GLU A 308 -75.54 -94.06 87.31
CA GLU A 308 -74.09 -93.96 87.02
C GLU A 308 -73.41 -95.28 86.62
N MET A 309 -74.16 -96.25 86.10
CA MET A 309 -73.54 -97.42 85.46
C MET A 309 -74.39 -98.06 84.37
N GLN A 310 -74.78 -97.28 83.35
CA GLN A 310 -75.23 -97.83 82.06
C GLN A 310 -74.93 -96.88 80.89
N LEU A 311 -73.64 -96.72 80.57
CA LEU A 311 -73.04 -96.63 79.21
C LEU A 311 -71.53 -96.37 79.32
N SER A 312 -70.83 -97.29 79.99
CA SER A 312 -69.45 -97.63 79.67
C SER A 312 -69.50 -98.70 78.58
N GLY A 313 -69.45 -98.27 77.32
CA GLY A 313 -69.60 -99.16 76.17
C GLY A 313 -69.39 -98.49 74.82
N GLU A 314 -68.49 -97.50 74.73
CA GLU A 314 -67.91 -96.98 73.48
C GLU A 314 -66.62 -96.21 73.80
N ALA A 315 -65.72 -96.90 74.50
CA ALA A 315 -64.33 -96.50 74.64
C ALA A 315 -63.53 -97.77 74.47
N LEU A 316 -63.03 -98.03 73.25
CA LEU A 316 -61.78 -98.76 72.94
C LEU A 316 -61.51 -98.93 71.42
N GLU A 317 -61.94 -98.01 70.56
CA GLU A 317 -61.36 -97.82 69.21
C GLU A 317 -61.29 -96.32 68.88
N ASN A 318 -60.23 -95.65 69.35
CA ASN A 318 -59.45 -94.59 68.66
C ASN A 318 -58.50 -93.81 69.59
N TRP A 319 -58.25 -94.29 70.80
CA TRP A 319 -57.22 -93.76 71.69
C TRP A 319 -55.84 -94.36 71.34
N LEU A 320 -55.40 -94.13 70.10
CA LEU A 320 -54.01 -94.34 69.65
C LEU A 320 -53.63 -93.37 68.51
N VAL A 321 -53.97 -92.09 68.67
CA VAL A 321 -53.22 -90.99 68.04
C VAL A 321 -52.86 -90.00 69.14
N CYS A 322 -51.65 -90.18 69.63
CA CYS A 322 -50.80 -89.30 70.43
C CYS A 322 -51.39 -87.89 70.65
N VAL A 323 -51.68 -87.46 71.88
CA VAL A 323 -50.69 -86.85 72.79
C VAL A 323 -49.47 -86.31 72.03
N GLU A 324 -49.71 -85.31 71.20
CA GLU A 324 -48.74 -84.27 70.82
C GLU A 324 -49.44 -82.90 70.93
N VAL A 325 -49.97 -82.62 72.12
CA VAL A 325 -50.08 -81.25 72.59
C VAL A 325 -48.79 -80.99 73.37
N VAL A 326 -47.84 -80.35 72.68
CA VAL A 326 -46.71 -79.51 73.13
C VAL A 326 -45.75 -79.46 71.92
N VAL A 327 -45.31 -78.27 71.49
CA VAL A 327 -44.42 -77.97 70.33
C VAL A 327 -45.09 -77.52 69.00
N MET A 328 -46.36 -77.10 68.95
CA MET A 328 -46.97 -76.55 67.70
C MET A 328 -47.35 -75.06 67.75
N SER A 329 -46.87 -74.30 68.73
CA SER A 329 -47.18 -72.86 68.86
C SER A 329 -45.99 -71.97 69.24
N SER A 330 -44.76 -72.33 68.83
CA SER A 330 -43.55 -71.49 68.99
C SER A 330 -42.89 -71.09 67.65
N GLY A 331 -43.53 -71.36 66.51
CA GLY A 331 -42.97 -71.07 65.18
C GLY A 331 -43.39 -69.75 64.51
N TYR A 332 -44.21 -68.92 65.15
CA TYR A 332 -44.86 -67.77 64.50
C TYR A 332 -44.24 -66.40 64.83
N GLY A 333 -43.00 -66.36 65.32
CA GLY A 333 -42.29 -65.10 65.61
C GLY A 333 -41.28 -64.66 64.54
N THR A 334 -40.85 -65.55 63.64
CA THR A 334 -39.69 -65.31 62.75
C THR A 334 -40.04 -65.15 61.27
N LEU A 335 -41.32 -65.29 60.89
CA LEU A 335 -41.79 -65.19 59.51
C LEU A 335 -42.18 -63.77 59.05
N PHE A 336 -42.11 -62.76 59.92
CA PHE A 336 -42.57 -61.40 59.57
C PHE A 336 -41.44 -60.38 59.30
N LEU A 337 -40.18 -60.69 59.62
CA LEU A 337 -39.05 -59.75 59.45
C LEU A 337 -38.04 -60.16 58.37
N LEU A 338 -37.91 -61.45 58.06
CA LEU A 338 -37.05 -61.95 56.98
C LEU A 338 -37.47 -61.49 55.58
N PRO A 339 -38.78 -61.45 55.21
CA PRO A 339 -39.22 -60.91 53.93
C PRO A 339 -38.97 -59.41 53.78
N LEU A 340 -39.01 -58.67 54.89
CA LEU A 340 -38.78 -57.22 54.92
C LEU A 340 -37.30 -56.88 54.69
N PHE A 341 -36.38 -57.70 55.20
CA PHE A 341 -34.95 -57.53 54.98
C PHE A 341 -34.53 -57.93 53.56
N VAL A 342 -35.08 -59.03 53.04
CA VAL A 342 -34.84 -59.46 51.65
C VAL A 342 -35.38 -58.42 50.65
N SER A 343 -36.56 -57.85 50.90
CA SER A 343 -37.12 -56.80 50.03
C SER A 343 -36.34 -55.49 50.11
N LEU A 344 -35.80 -55.10 51.27
CA LEU A 344 -34.90 -53.95 51.40
C LEU A 344 -33.58 -54.17 50.64
N GLN A 345 -33.04 -55.40 50.67
CA GLN A 345 -31.80 -55.74 49.99
C GLN A 345 -31.97 -55.81 48.46
N GLU A 346 -33.10 -56.32 47.98
CA GLU A 346 -33.46 -56.28 46.55
C GLU A 346 -33.77 -54.87 46.05
N ALA A 347 -34.26 -53.98 46.92
CA ALA A 347 -34.49 -52.57 46.58
C ALA A 347 -33.16 -51.82 46.43
N THR A 348 -32.23 -52.02 47.36
CA THR A 348 -30.89 -51.42 47.32
C THR A 348 -30.03 -51.93 46.16
N MET A 349 -30.06 -53.24 45.83
CA MET A 349 -29.42 -53.76 44.62
C MET A 349 -30.00 -53.16 43.32
N ARG A 350 -31.32 -52.95 43.27
CA ARG A 350 -31.96 -52.31 42.10
C ARG A 350 -31.57 -50.84 41.96
N GLU A 351 -31.33 -50.15 43.06
CA GLU A 351 -30.89 -48.76 43.05
C GLU A 351 -29.43 -48.65 42.58
N GLU A 352 -28.56 -49.52 43.08
CA GLU A 352 -27.16 -49.66 42.63
C GLU A 352 -27.06 -49.93 41.11
N GLN A 353 -27.85 -50.89 40.60
CA GLN A 353 -27.86 -51.22 39.17
C GLN A 353 -28.28 -50.04 38.29
N LYS A 354 -29.27 -49.26 38.72
CA LYS A 354 -29.71 -48.06 37.98
C LYS A 354 -28.62 -47.00 37.93
N LEU A 355 -27.94 -46.77 39.05
CA LEU A 355 -26.83 -45.81 39.12
C LEU A 355 -25.66 -46.28 38.24
N GLN A 356 -25.37 -47.59 38.20
CA GLN A 356 -24.36 -48.15 37.29
C GLN A 356 -24.73 -48.00 35.81
N GLU A 357 -26.00 -48.20 35.43
CA GLU A 357 -26.48 -47.93 34.07
C GLU A 357 -26.35 -46.43 33.70
N GLU A 358 -26.62 -45.54 34.65
CA GLU A 358 -26.48 -44.08 34.45
C GLU A 358 -25.01 -43.67 34.28
N ILE A 359 -24.10 -44.24 35.09
CA ILE A 359 -22.64 -44.07 34.93
C ILE A 359 -22.17 -44.58 33.57
N PHE A 360 -22.69 -45.72 33.11
CA PHE A 360 -22.35 -46.24 31.78
C PHE A 360 -22.79 -45.28 30.66
N GLY A 361 -24.01 -44.75 30.74
CA GLY A 361 -24.50 -43.74 29.80
C GLY A 361 -23.66 -42.46 29.79
N LEU A 362 -23.26 -41.96 30.97
CA LEU A 362 -22.38 -40.79 31.09
C LEU A 362 -20.98 -41.04 30.54
N ASN A 363 -20.43 -42.24 30.69
CA ASN A 363 -19.14 -42.61 30.10
C ASN A 363 -19.18 -42.57 28.56
N GLU A 364 -20.25 -43.08 27.93
CA GLU A 364 -20.43 -42.95 26.48
C GLU A 364 -20.53 -41.48 26.04
N GLU A 365 -21.22 -40.64 26.82
CA GLU A 365 -21.33 -39.21 26.54
C GLU A 365 -19.98 -38.50 26.64
N LEU A 366 -19.18 -38.82 27.67
CA LEU A 366 -17.83 -38.30 27.84
C LEU A 366 -16.90 -38.69 26.70
N GLU A 367 -16.94 -39.94 26.25
CA GLU A 367 -16.11 -40.40 25.13
C GLU A 367 -16.48 -39.68 23.81
N ARG A 368 -17.77 -39.38 23.61
CA ARG A 368 -18.25 -38.56 22.48
C ARG A 368 -17.78 -37.10 22.58
N LEU A 369 -17.80 -36.51 23.78
CA LEU A 369 -17.32 -35.16 24.04
C LEU A 369 -15.80 -35.06 23.80
N ASP A 370 -15.01 -36.00 24.33
CA ASP A 370 -13.56 -36.09 24.12
C ASP A 370 -13.22 -36.15 22.63
N SER A 371 -13.89 -37.04 21.90
CA SER A 371 -13.72 -37.18 20.45
C SER A 371 -14.05 -35.90 19.67
N SER A 372 -14.98 -35.09 20.18
CA SER A 372 -15.38 -33.82 19.57
C SER A 372 -14.39 -32.69 19.91
N ILE A 373 -13.91 -32.64 21.14
CA ILE A 373 -12.87 -31.71 21.59
C ILE A 373 -11.57 -31.94 20.82
N GLU A 374 -11.12 -33.19 20.65
CA GLU A 374 -9.91 -33.49 19.90
C GLU A 374 -10.02 -33.12 18.41
N ARG A 375 -11.19 -33.31 17.80
CA ARG A 375 -11.46 -32.81 16.44
C ARG A 375 -11.33 -31.29 16.35
N ARG A 376 -11.94 -30.55 17.28
CA ARG A 376 -11.84 -29.08 17.32
C ARG A 376 -10.40 -28.61 17.56
N LYS A 377 -9.65 -29.25 18.46
CA LYS A 377 -8.23 -28.96 18.70
C LYS A 377 -7.39 -29.15 17.43
N ALA A 378 -7.66 -30.21 16.66
CA ALA A 378 -6.96 -30.45 15.39
C ALA A 378 -7.26 -29.35 14.35
N GLU A 379 -8.53 -28.98 14.18
CA GLU A 379 -8.96 -27.89 13.28
C GLU A 379 -8.33 -26.54 13.67
N ILE A 380 -8.34 -26.20 14.96
CA ILE A 380 -7.70 -24.98 15.48
C ILE A 380 -6.20 -24.96 15.12
N LYS A 381 -5.49 -26.07 15.37
CA LYS A 381 -4.06 -26.17 15.08
C LYS A 381 -3.75 -26.02 13.59
N GLU A 382 -4.60 -26.58 12.72
CA GLU A 382 -4.45 -26.44 11.26
C GLU A 382 -4.66 -24.99 10.80
N LEU A 383 -5.68 -24.31 11.32
CA LEU A 383 -5.94 -22.89 11.06
C LEU A 383 -4.83 -21.98 11.58
N GLU A 384 -4.33 -22.21 12.80
CA GLU A 384 -3.17 -21.49 13.36
C GLU A 384 -1.94 -21.66 12.47
N SER A 385 -1.69 -22.86 11.96
CA SER A 385 -0.60 -23.13 11.03
C SER A 385 -0.78 -22.37 9.70
N SER A 386 -2.02 -22.22 9.24
CA SER A 386 -2.35 -21.52 7.99
C SER A 386 -2.20 -20.00 8.14
N ILE A 387 -2.63 -19.44 9.28
CA ILE A 387 -2.45 -18.02 9.62
C ILE A 387 -0.96 -17.69 9.79
N SER A 388 -0.20 -18.52 10.50
CA SER A 388 1.24 -18.29 10.71
C SER A 388 2.07 -18.47 9.43
N LYS A 389 1.69 -19.40 8.54
CA LYS A 389 2.29 -19.54 7.19
C LYS A 389 1.89 -18.42 6.24
N SER A 390 0.89 -17.60 6.57
CA SER A 390 0.48 -16.51 5.69
C SER A 390 1.70 -15.61 5.43
N ARG A 391 2.06 -15.47 4.15
CA ARG A 391 3.24 -14.71 3.70
C ARG A 391 3.05 -13.20 3.84
N PHE A 392 2.14 -12.76 4.71
CA PHE A 392 1.73 -11.38 4.89
C PHE A 392 2.92 -10.49 5.27
N ASN A 393 3.70 -10.88 6.27
CA ASN A 393 4.86 -10.10 6.70
C ASN A 393 5.93 -10.01 5.61
N SER A 394 6.21 -11.10 4.91
CA SER A 394 7.17 -11.08 3.78
C SER A 394 6.70 -10.17 2.65
N GLN A 395 5.44 -10.28 2.22
CA GLN A 395 4.90 -9.41 1.17
C GLN A 395 4.83 -7.94 1.62
N LYS A 396 4.59 -7.69 2.91
CA LYS A 396 4.58 -6.34 3.49
C LYS A 396 5.94 -5.68 3.33
N THR A 397 7.01 -6.41 3.66
CA THR A 397 8.39 -5.94 3.51
C THR A 397 8.79 -5.75 2.05
N GLU A 398 8.32 -6.60 1.14
CA GLU A 398 8.58 -6.46 -0.30
C GLU A 398 7.91 -5.20 -0.87
N ARG A 399 6.65 -4.95 -0.50
CA ARG A 399 5.94 -3.73 -0.88
C ARG A 399 6.60 -2.48 -0.32
N ASP A 400 7.08 -2.49 0.93
CA ASP A 400 7.85 -1.38 1.50
C ASP A 400 9.13 -1.11 0.68
N LYS A 401 9.89 -2.15 0.33
CA LYS A 401 11.08 -2.02 -0.54
C LYS A 401 10.75 -1.43 -1.91
N LEU A 402 9.67 -1.89 -2.54
CA LEU A 402 9.22 -1.36 -3.84
C LEU A 402 8.80 0.11 -3.73
N GLN A 403 8.17 0.49 -2.61
CA GLN A 403 7.75 1.85 -2.35
C GLN A 403 8.94 2.79 -2.11
N ASP A 404 9.97 2.34 -1.40
CA ASP A 404 11.22 3.09 -1.23
C ASP A 404 11.96 3.26 -2.56
N GLN A 405 12.01 2.21 -3.39
CA GLN A 405 12.58 2.29 -4.74
C GLN A 405 11.84 3.29 -5.61
N ARG A 406 10.50 3.28 -5.59
CA ARG A 406 9.67 4.26 -6.30
C ARG A 406 9.98 5.69 -5.84
N LYS A 407 10.09 5.91 -4.53
CA LYS A 407 10.42 7.23 -3.98
C LYS A 407 11.79 7.72 -4.45
N SER A 408 12.79 6.86 -4.44
CA SER A 408 14.13 7.19 -4.95
C SER A 408 14.12 7.53 -6.44
N LEU A 409 13.35 6.81 -7.25
CA LEU A 409 13.19 7.11 -8.68
C LEU A 409 12.48 8.44 -8.91
N TRP A 410 11.43 8.73 -8.15
CA TRP A 410 10.70 10.00 -8.22
C TRP A 410 11.59 11.21 -7.87
N GLU A 411 12.44 11.08 -6.85
CA GLU A 411 13.42 12.12 -6.50
C GLU A 411 14.45 12.33 -7.63
N LYS A 412 14.91 11.25 -8.27
CA LYS A 412 15.80 11.33 -9.44
C LYS A 412 15.12 11.99 -10.64
N GLU A 413 13.87 11.63 -10.92
CA GLU A 413 13.05 12.21 -11.98
C GLU A 413 12.83 13.72 -11.75
N SER A 414 12.58 14.13 -10.51
CA SER A 414 12.45 15.54 -10.13
C SER A 414 13.74 16.33 -10.36
N LYS A 415 14.90 15.76 -9.99
CA LYS A 415 16.22 16.38 -10.26
C LYS A 415 16.49 16.54 -11.75
N LEU A 416 16.26 15.48 -12.54
CA LEU A 416 16.42 15.53 -14.00
C LEU A 416 15.46 16.53 -14.64
N SER A 417 14.23 16.65 -14.13
CA SER A 417 13.26 17.65 -14.62
C SER A 417 13.75 19.09 -14.36
N ALA A 418 14.30 19.36 -13.18
CA ALA A 418 14.89 20.67 -12.88
C ALA A 418 16.14 20.96 -13.75
N GLU A 419 16.94 19.94 -14.05
CA GLU A 419 18.08 20.06 -14.96
C GLU A 419 17.65 20.34 -16.41
N ILE A 420 16.58 19.71 -16.88
CA ILE A 420 15.97 19.99 -18.19
C ILE A 420 15.52 21.45 -18.27
N ASP A 421 14.85 21.98 -17.25
CA ASP A 421 14.40 23.38 -17.25
C ASP A 421 15.59 24.36 -17.30
N LYS A 422 16.69 24.03 -16.61
CA LYS A 422 17.93 24.80 -16.68
C LYS A 422 18.55 24.74 -18.08
N LEU A 423 18.68 23.55 -18.67
CA LEU A 423 19.26 23.36 -20.00
C LEU A 423 18.39 24.00 -21.10
N LYS A 424 17.06 23.99 -20.96
CA LYS A 424 16.15 24.73 -21.85
C LYS A 424 16.42 26.23 -21.83
N SER A 425 16.67 26.81 -20.64
CA SER A 425 17.07 28.21 -20.53
C SER A 425 18.45 28.47 -21.16
N GLU A 426 19.39 27.54 -21.05
CA GLU A 426 20.70 27.63 -21.70
C GLU A 426 20.59 27.57 -23.24
N VAL A 427 19.74 26.68 -23.78
CA VAL A 427 19.43 26.62 -25.21
C VAL A 427 18.82 27.94 -25.69
N GLU A 428 17.81 28.48 -24.98
CA GLU A 428 17.19 29.75 -25.36
C GLU A 428 18.20 30.92 -25.36
N LYS A 429 19.15 30.93 -24.42
CA LYS A 429 20.23 31.92 -24.38
C LYS A 429 21.18 31.75 -25.57
N ALA A 430 21.59 30.52 -25.90
CA ALA A 430 22.45 30.23 -27.04
C ALA A 430 21.77 30.60 -28.38
N GLU A 431 20.47 30.31 -28.53
CA GLU A 431 19.67 30.73 -29.69
C GLU A 431 19.66 32.26 -29.83
N LYS A 432 19.45 32.98 -28.72
CA LYS A 432 19.52 34.45 -28.72
C LYS A 432 20.91 34.95 -29.12
N SER A 433 21.98 34.36 -28.61
CA SER A 433 23.35 34.76 -28.98
C SER A 433 23.63 34.53 -30.48
N LEU A 434 23.23 33.37 -31.01
CA LEU A 434 23.34 33.06 -32.44
C LEU A 434 22.56 34.04 -33.31
N ASP A 435 21.34 34.38 -32.88
CA ASP A 435 20.55 35.43 -33.51
C ASP A 435 21.33 36.75 -33.52
N HIS A 436 22.00 37.16 -32.43
CA HIS A 436 22.72 38.43 -32.39
C HIS A 436 23.89 38.51 -33.39
N ALA A 437 24.54 37.39 -33.69
CA ALA A 437 25.64 37.30 -34.64
C ALA A 437 25.20 37.35 -36.12
N THR A 438 23.94 37.06 -36.43
CA THR A 438 23.42 37.19 -37.80
C THR A 438 23.17 38.66 -38.18
N PRO A 439 23.45 39.07 -39.44
CA PRO A 439 23.18 40.43 -39.91
C PRO A 439 21.71 40.83 -39.68
N GLY A 440 21.47 42.00 -39.08
CA GLY A 440 20.14 42.39 -38.57
C GLY A 440 18.98 42.35 -39.58
N ASP A 441 19.25 42.55 -40.87
CA ASP A 441 18.23 42.49 -41.93
C ASP A 441 17.90 41.05 -42.34
N VAL A 442 18.90 40.18 -42.36
CA VAL A 442 18.76 38.74 -42.61
C VAL A 442 18.10 38.07 -41.40
N ARG A 443 18.51 38.45 -40.18
CA ARG A 443 17.92 38.01 -38.91
C ARG A 443 16.43 38.28 -38.83
N ARG A 444 16.02 39.53 -39.07
CA ARG A 444 14.60 39.92 -39.09
C ARG A 444 13.84 39.07 -40.10
N GLY A 445 14.43 38.88 -41.28
CA GLY A 445 13.91 38.06 -42.35
C GLY A 445 13.65 36.61 -41.94
N LEU A 446 14.68 35.92 -41.45
CA LEU A 446 14.60 34.51 -41.06
C LEU A 446 13.63 34.30 -39.87
N ASN A 447 13.65 35.18 -38.87
CA ASN A 447 12.74 35.08 -37.73
C ASN A 447 11.29 35.36 -38.12
N SER A 448 11.07 36.28 -39.05
CA SER A 448 9.73 36.57 -39.59
C SER A 448 9.22 35.40 -40.42
N ILE A 449 10.07 34.71 -41.19
CA ILE A 449 9.68 33.47 -41.89
C ILE A 449 9.27 32.39 -40.90
N ARG A 450 10.09 32.11 -39.88
CA ARG A 450 9.76 31.10 -38.86
C ARG A 450 8.43 31.41 -38.16
N LYS A 451 8.14 32.69 -37.90
CA LYS A 451 6.86 33.14 -37.33
C LYS A 451 5.68 32.95 -38.30
N ILE A 452 5.82 33.40 -39.55
CA ILE A 452 4.78 33.30 -40.58
C ILE A 452 4.46 31.83 -40.89
N CYS A 453 5.47 30.97 -41.00
CA CYS A 453 5.27 29.54 -41.21
C CYS A 453 4.47 28.88 -40.09
N ARG A 454 4.70 29.27 -38.82
CA ARG A 454 3.92 28.78 -37.67
C ARG A 454 2.51 29.35 -37.62
N GLU A 455 2.35 30.65 -37.86
CA GLU A 455 1.07 31.36 -37.72
C GLU A 455 0.07 31.01 -38.83
N TYR A 456 0.56 30.83 -40.06
CA TYR A 456 -0.25 30.49 -41.23
C TYR A 456 -0.15 29.01 -41.64
N ASN A 457 0.54 28.18 -40.84
CA ASN A 457 0.75 26.75 -41.07
C ASN A 457 1.24 26.42 -42.50
N ILE A 458 2.20 27.20 -43.01
CA ILE A 458 2.73 27.06 -44.37
C ILE A 458 3.83 26.00 -44.37
N GLY A 459 3.54 24.84 -44.98
CA GLY A 459 4.49 23.75 -45.21
C GLY A 459 5.39 23.98 -46.44
N GLY A 460 6.39 23.11 -46.64
CA GLY A 460 7.26 23.13 -47.83
C GLY A 460 8.41 24.14 -47.80
N VAL A 461 8.73 24.68 -46.62
CA VAL A 461 9.94 25.50 -46.37
C VAL A 461 11.00 24.63 -45.71
N PHE A 462 12.15 24.45 -46.35
CA PHE A 462 13.22 23.57 -45.85
C PHE A 462 14.23 24.29 -44.97
N GLY A 463 14.32 25.62 -45.06
CA GLY A 463 15.25 26.44 -44.27
C GLY A 463 16.37 27.06 -45.10
N PRO A 464 17.24 27.89 -44.49
CA PRO A 464 18.39 28.49 -45.15
C PRO A 464 19.46 27.44 -45.50
N ILE A 465 20.24 27.69 -46.56
CA ILE A 465 21.30 26.79 -47.03
C ILE A 465 22.30 26.43 -45.93
N ILE A 466 22.62 27.36 -45.03
CA ILE A 466 23.55 27.14 -43.92
C ILE A 466 23.10 26.04 -42.94
N GLU A 467 21.79 25.86 -42.75
CA GLU A 467 21.22 24.80 -41.90
C GLU A 467 21.16 23.44 -42.64
N LEU A 468 21.19 23.46 -43.97
CA LEU A 468 21.10 22.28 -44.83
C LEU A 468 22.47 21.74 -45.27
N LEU A 469 23.53 22.44 -44.87
CA LEU A 469 24.93 22.20 -45.23
C LEU A 469 25.68 21.62 -44.04
N ASN A 470 26.49 20.59 -44.28
CA ASN A 470 27.55 20.19 -43.34
C ASN A 470 28.87 20.00 -44.08
N CYS A 471 30.00 20.41 -43.49
CA CYS A 471 31.33 20.22 -44.07
C CYS A 471 32.40 20.16 -42.97
N ASP A 472 33.61 19.67 -43.31
CA ASP A 472 34.73 19.67 -42.36
C ASP A 472 35.19 21.11 -42.07
N GLU A 473 35.62 21.38 -40.83
CA GLU A 473 36.06 22.70 -40.36
C GLU A 473 37.14 23.32 -41.27
N LYS A 474 37.97 22.48 -41.91
CA LYS A 474 39.01 22.89 -42.86
C LYS A 474 38.48 23.67 -44.07
N PHE A 475 37.22 23.46 -44.45
CA PHE A 475 36.60 24.09 -45.61
C PHE A 475 35.66 25.25 -45.27
N PHE A 476 35.45 25.56 -43.98
CA PHE A 476 34.50 26.59 -43.54
C PHE A 476 34.79 27.96 -44.16
N THR A 477 36.04 28.42 -44.09
CA THR A 477 36.43 29.73 -44.64
C THR A 477 36.23 29.79 -46.16
N ALA A 478 36.55 28.70 -46.87
CA ALA A 478 36.37 28.64 -48.32
C ALA A 478 34.89 28.68 -48.72
N VAL A 479 34.04 27.94 -48.00
CA VAL A 479 32.59 27.92 -48.24
C VAL A 479 31.97 29.28 -47.92
N GLU A 480 32.34 29.87 -46.79
CA GLU A 480 31.77 31.13 -46.32
C GLU A 480 32.16 32.32 -47.20
N VAL A 481 33.45 32.45 -47.57
CA VAL A 481 33.91 33.54 -48.44
C VAL A 481 33.25 33.44 -49.82
N THR A 482 33.02 32.22 -50.32
CA THR A 482 32.49 32.04 -51.67
C THR A 482 30.97 32.16 -51.74
N ALA A 483 30.25 31.52 -50.80
CA ALA A 483 28.79 31.57 -50.80
C ALA A 483 28.26 32.87 -50.19
N GLY A 484 28.99 33.50 -49.25
CA GLY A 484 28.65 34.78 -48.65
C GLY A 484 27.19 34.85 -48.19
N ASN A 485 26.46 35.88 -48.64
CA ASN A 485 25.05 36.06 -48.31
C ASN A 485 24.12 34.97 -48.89
N SER A 486 24.57 34.17 -49.84
CA SER A 486 23.79 33.07 -50.40
C SER A 486 23.64 31.88 -49.47
N LEU A 487 24.46 31.78 -48.41
CA LEU A 487 24.25 30.82 -47.32
C LEU A 487 22.92 31.02 -46.58
N PHE A 488 22.40 32.25 -46.56
CA PHE A 488 21.14 32.59 -45.91
C PHE A 488 19.93 32.53 -46.84
N HIS A 489 20.10 32.04 -48.08
CA HIS A 489 18.98 31.85 -48.99
C HIS A 489 18.12 30.67 -48.54
N VAL A 490 16.81 30.88 -48.46
CA VAL A 490 15.86 29.90 -47.93
C VAL A 490 15.37 29.00 -49.04
N VAL A 491 15.60 27.69 -48.91
CA VAL A 491 15.17 26.69 -49.87
C VAL A 491 13.68 26.36 -49.63
N VAL A 492 12.89 26.41 -50.69
CA VAL A 492 11.45 26.11 -50.65
C VAL A 492 11.07 25.14 -51.76
N GLU A 493 9.99 24.39 -51.58
CA GLU A 493 9.54 23.38 -52.53
C GLU A 493 9.05 24.00 -53.85
N THR A 494 8.20 25.03 -53.76
CA THR A 494 7.62 25.72 -54.92
C THR A 494 7.77 27.24 -54.82
N ASP A 495 7.75 27.91 -55.97
CA ASP A 495 7.76 29.37 -56.05
C ASP A 495 6.47 30.01 -55.51
N GLU A 496 5.36 29.29 -55.52
CA GLU A 496 4.09 29.72 -54.93
C GLU A 496 4.24 29.95 -53.41
N ILE A 497 4.90 29.02 -52.72
CA ILE A 497 5.21 29.13 -51.28
C ILE A 497 6.09 30.37 -51.03
N SER A 498 7.12 30.60 -51.86
CA SER A 498 7.94 31.81 -51.72
C SER A 498 7.12 33.09 -51.89
N THR A 499 6.22 33.14 -52.87
CA THR A 499 5.39 34.31 -53.14
C THR A 499 4.41 34.57 -52.00
N GLN A 500 3.82 33.51 -51.44
CA GLN A 500 2.93 33.59 -50.29
C GLN A 500 3.68 34.16 -49.07
N ILE A 501 4.86 33.62 -48.76
CA ILE A 501 5.67 34.10 -47.63
C ILE A 501 6.11 35.56 -47.85
N ILE A 502 6.52 35.94 -49.07
CA ILE A 502 6.90 37.32 -49.40
C ILE A 502 5.75 38.30 -49.17
N ARG A 503 4.50 37.95 -49.51
CA ARG A 503 3.33 38.81 -49.28
C ARG A 503 3.14 39.11 -47.79
N HIS A 504 3.19 38.08 -46.95
CA HIS A 504 3.09 38.22 -45.49
C HIS A 504 4.31 38.97 -44.91
N LEU A 505 5.51 38.69 -45.40
CA LEU A 505 6.75 39.34 -44.98
C LEU A 505 6.74 40.85 -45.27
N ASN A 506 6.27 41.25 -46.45
CA ASN A 506 6.16 42.66 -46.83
C ASN A 506 5.09 43.40 -46.01
N SER A 507 3.97 42.75 -45.71
CA SER A 507 2.92 43.33 -44.85
C SER A 507 3.43 43.61 -43.42
N LEU A 508 4.28 42.72 -42.90
CA LEU A 508 4.85 42.82 -41.55
C LEU A 508 6.16 43.63 -41.50
N LYS A 509 6.66 44.15 -42.64
CA LYS A 509 8.01 44.75 -42.77
C LYS A 509 9.09 43.87 -42.14
N GLY A 510 8.98 42.56 -42.36
CA GLY A 510 9.75 41.54 -41.66
C GLY A 510 11.22 41.38 -42.08
N GLY A 511 11.81 42.31 -42.83
CA GLY A 511 13.20 42.25 -43.29
C GLY A 511 13.36 41.71 -44.71
N ARG A 512 14.60 41.34 -45.10
CA ARG A 512 14.96 40.93 -46.46
C ARG A 512 15.37 39.47 -46.48
N VAL A 513 14.71 38.67 -47.34
CA VAL A 513 15.07 37.26 -47.56
C VAL A 513 15.04 36.94 -49.05
N THR A 514 15.92 36.04 -49.46
CA THR A 514 15.98 35.48 -50.81
C THR A 514 15.60 34.01 -50.74
N PHE A 515 14.68 33.58 -51.61
CA PHE A 515 14.20 32.20 -51.67
C PHE A 515 14.80 31.46 -52.88
N ILE A 516 15.05 30.17 -52.73
CA ILE A 516 15.45 29.26 -53.81
C ILE A 516 14.35 28.21 -53.98
N PRO A 517 13.47 28.37 -54.98
CA PRO A 517 12.41 27.41 -55.25
C PRO A 517 12.94 26.20 -56.03
N LEU A 518 12.82 25.00 -55.45
CA LEU A 518 13.33 23.75 -56.02
C LEU A 518 12.68 23.40 -57.37
N ASN A 519 11.41 23.79 -57.57
CA ASN A 519 10.70 23.56 -58.83
C ASN A 519 11.21 24.42 -60.01
N ARG A 520 11.91 25.53 -59.77
CA ARG A 520 12.38 26.47 -60.81
C ARG A 520 13.88 26.62 -60.91
N VAL A 521 14.63 26.18 -59.90
CA VAL A 521 16.09 26.29 -59.91
C VAL A 521 16.69 25.41 -61.01
N LYS A 522 17.45 26.05 -61.92
CA LYS A 522 18.26 25.37 -62.93
C LYS A 522 19.71 25.70 -62.67
N ALA A 523 20.49 24.70 -62.26
CA ALA A 523 21.91 24.89 -62.03
C ALA A 523 22.64 25.08 -63.38
N PRO A 524 23.58 26.04 -63.48
CA PRO A 524 24.48 26.15 -64.62
C PRO A 524 25.31 24.86 -64.78
N HIS A 525 25.53 24.41 -66.02
CA HIS A 525 26.49 23.33 -66.26
C HIS A 525 27.91 23.88 -66.14
N VAL A 526 28.64 23.45 -65.13
CA VAL A 526 30.02 23.88 -64.86
C VAL A 526 30.97 22.76 -65.23
N THR A 527 31.91 23.05 -66.13
CA THR A 527 32.99 22.13 -66.47
C THR A 527 34.20 22.48 -65.62
N TYR A 528 34.53 21.61 -64.67
CA TYR A 528 35.69 21.79 -63.81
C TYR A 528 37.00 21.39 -64.53
N PRO A 529 38.11 22.13 -64.33
CA PRO A 529 39.41 21.72 -64.84
C PRO A 529 39.85 20.40 -64.21
N GLN A 530 40.44 19.50 -65.01
CA GLN A 530 40.95 18.19 -64.55
C GLN A 530 42.39 18.26 -64.04
N SER A 531 42.73 19.28 -63.24
CA SER A 531 44.03 19.37 -62.58
C SER A 531 43.99 18.71 -61.20
N SER A 532 45.10 18.13 -60.75
CA SER A 532 45.27 17.59 -59.38
C SER A 532 45.13 18.67 -58.31
N ASP A 533 45.38 19.92 -58.71
CA ASP A 533 45.54 21.05 -57.81
C ASP A 533 44.23 21.78 -57.56
N VAL A 534 43.10 21.27 -58.06
CA VAL A 534 41.79 21.92 -57.92
C VAL A 534 40.73 20.90 -57.53
N ILE A 535 40.09 21.12 -56.39
CA ILE A 535 38.99 20.26 -55.90
C ILE A 535 37.68 21.05 -55.97
N PRO A 536 36.64 20.53 -56.64
CA PRO A 536 35.32 21.15 -56.63
C PRO A 536 34.74 21.15 -55.20
N LEU A 537 34.42 22.33 -54.67
CA LEU A 537 33.97 22.45 -53.27
C LEU A 537 32.68 21.67 -53.03
N LEU A 538 31.79 21.63 -54.02
CA LEU A 538 30.52 20.89 -53.97
C LEU A 538 30.69 19.39 -53.68
N LYS A 539 31.82 18.77 -54.05
CA LYS A 539 32.11 17.35 -53.76
C LYS A 539 32.53 17.09 -52.32
N LYS A 540 32.87 18.14 -51.56
CA LYS A 540 33.31 18.07 -50.16
C LYS A 540 32.24 18.55 -49.17
N LEU A 541 31.06 18.95 -49.67
CA LEU A 541 29.92 19.32 -48.85
C LEU A 541 28.99 18.11 -48.67
N ASN A 542 28.56 17.88 -47.45
CA ASN A 542 27.55 16.87 -47.11
C ASN A 542 26.18 17.54 -47.11
N PHE A 543 25.32 17.17 -48.06
CA PHE A 543 23.94 17.65 -48.16
C PHE A 543 23.03 16.59 -48.79
N SER A 544 21.71 16.72 -48.57
CA SER A 544 20.73 15.80 -49.16
C SER A 544 20.60 16.00 -50.67
N SER A 545 20.56 14.90 -51.44
CA SER A 545 20.44 14.93 -52.90
C SER A 545 19.20 15.68 -53.39
N LYS A 546 18.14 15.77 -52.57
CA LYS A 546 16.92 16.57 -52.85
C LYS A 546 17.22 18.05 -53.07
N PHE A 547 18.26 18.58 -52.43
CA PHE A 547 18.63 20.00 -52.48
C PHE A 547 19.79 20.29 -53.45
N ALA A 548 20.30 19.27 -54.15
CA ALA A 548 21.42 19.41 -55.08
C ALA A 548 21.27 20.57 -56.09
N PRO A 549 20.08 20.82 -56.67
CA PRO A 549 19.90 21.96 -57.58
C PRO A 549 20.11 23.33 -56.91
N ALA A 550 19.72 23.48 -55.64
CA ALA A 550 19.90 24.71 -54.87
C ALA A 550 21.38 24.92 -54.51
N PHE A 551 22.06 23.86 -54.05
CA PHE A 551 23.50 23.90 -53.79
C PHE A 551 24.30 24.17 -55.06
N ALA A 552 23.95 23.56 -56.20
CA ALA A 552 24.61 23.76 -57.47
C ALA A 552 24.44 25.19 -58.03
N GLN A 553 23.30 25.86 -57.77
CA GLN A 553 23.12 27.27 -58.12
C GLN A 553 24.11 28.17 -57.34
N VAL A 554 24.24 27.95 -56.03
CA VAL A 554 25.12 28.74 -55.15
C VAL A 554 26.60 28.40 -55.37
N SER A 555 26.89 27.16 -55.76
CA SER A 555 28.24 26.63 -55.97
C SER A 555 28.72 26.64 -57.42
N SER A 556 27.96 27.22 -58.34
CA SER A 556 28.27 27.20 -59.78
C SER A 556 29.60 27.87 -60.18
N PHE A 557 30.32 28.48 -59.23
CA PHE A 557 31.64 29.10 -59.43
C PHE A 557 32.73 28.51 -58.50
N LEU A 558 32.50 27.34 -57.88
CA LEU A 558 33.34 26.82 -56.79
C LEU A 558 34.46 25.86 -57.22
N SER A 559 35.68 26.37 -57.30
CA SER A 559 36.92 25.59 -57.39
C SER A 559 37.93 26.07 -56.34
N VAL A 560 38.46 25.16 -55.51
CA VAL A 560 39.46 25.48 -54.48
C VAL A 560 40.83 24.96 -54.92
N ASN A 561 41.87 25.81 -54.84
CA ASN A 561 43.27 25.41 -55.07
C ASN A 561 43.74 24.48 -53.94
N GLY A 562 44.19 23.28 -54.29
CA GLY A 562 44.62 22.22 -53.39
C GLY A 562 46.01 22.42 -52.77
N HIS A 563 46.75 23.48 -53.14
CA HIS A 563 48.10 23.75 -52.64
C HIS A 563 48.18 24.69 -51.43
N GLU A 564 47.07 25.28 -50.97
CA GLU A 564 47.06 26.30 -49.88
C GLU A 564 46.28 25.89 -48.61
N PHE A 565 46.08 24.60 -48.36
CA PHE A 565 45.40 24.09 -47.15
C PHE A 565 46.23 23.08 -46.37
#